data_AF-A0A4R2DFH6-F1
#
_entry.id   AF-A0A4R2DFH6-F1
#
_cell.length_a   1.000
_cell.length_b   1.000
_cell.length_c   1.000
_cell.angle_alpha   90.00
_cell.angle_beta   90.00
_cell.angle_gamma   90.00
#
_symmetry.space_group_name_H-M   'P 1'
#
loop_
_entity.id
_entity.type
_entity.pdbx_description
1 polymer ?
#
loop_
_entity_poly.entity_id
_entity_poly.type
_entity_poly.pdbx_seq_one_letter_code
_entity_poly.pdbx_strand_id
1 'polypeptide(L)'
;MSSTSSTLIRPIEEPASVIERKADTRAVASASTAVDRGRAVAWKIFKPAVAIVAFFALWEIAPRVGLVDDVFLPPLTTVLSAFRELVVGGQLAQHLGASLTRALTGFAIALVFAVPLGVAIGWYKPVAETLNPILEIFRNTAALALLPVFILILGIGETSKIALVVYASTFPILLNTISGVRTVDALLVKSARSLGLPSYRLFQKVILPAAVPTIFTGIRMAAASSILVLIAAEMVGAKAGLGYLITASQLNFQIPNMYAGIIAISIVGLVFNGILVTVERRLSRWRVSQ
;
A
#
# COMPACT_ATOMS: atom_id res chain seq x y z
N MET A 1 43.46 -65.05 42.73
CA MET A 1 43.61 -65.95 41.56
C MET A 1 42.54 -65.53 40.55
N SER A 2 42.95 -64.76 39.54
CA SER A 2 42.85 -65.11 38.09
C SER A 2 41.41 -65.12 37.56
N SER A 3 41.01 -64.45 36.48
CA SER A 3 41.73 -63.95 35.30
C SER A 3 40.84 -62.94 34.58
N THR A 4 41.49 -61.95 33.98
CA THR A 4 41.02 -61.01 32.96
C THR A 4 40.34 -61.68 31.76
N SER A 5 39.33 -61.02 31.19
CA SER A 5 39.02 -61.08 29.75
C SER A 5 38.36 -59.77 29.31
N SER A 6 39.22 -58.91 28.75
CA SER A 6 38.87 -57.67 28.05
C SER A 6 38.41 -58.03 26.65
N THR A 7 37.10 -57.89 26.38
CA THR A 7 36.56 -58.03 25.02
C THR A 7 36.65 -56.68 24.32
N LEU A 8 37.71 -56.52 23.53
CA LEU A 8 37.91 -55.41 22.58
C LEU A 8 36.76 -55.40 21.56
N ILE A 9 35.86 -54.42 21.68
CA ILE A 9 34.91 -54.06 20.63
C ILE A 9 35.71 -53.38 19.52
N ARG A 10 35.95 -54.07 18.40
CA ARG A 10 36.52 -53.44 17.20
C ARG A 10 35.48 -52.45 16.64
N PRO A 11 35.87 -51.19 16.33
CA PRO A 11 34.99 -50.30 15.58
C PRO A 11 34.68 -50.94 14.23
N ILE A 12 33.41 -51.01 13.87
CA ILE A 12 33.00 -51.37 12.51
C ILE A 12 33.43 -50.18 11.64
N GLU A 13 34.60 -50.27 11.01
CA GLU A 13 34.99 -49.34 9.95
C GLU A 13 34.00 -49.52 8.80
N GLU A 14 33.06 -48.58 8.65
CA GLU A 14 32.22 -48.51 7.45
C GLU A 14 33.17 -48.45 6.23
N PRO A 15 33.06 -49.39 5.28
CA PRO A 15 33.96 -49.41 4.13
C PRO A 15 33.88 -48.08 3.39
N ALA A 16 35.03 -47.49 3.03
CA ALA A 16 35.13 -46.16 2.42
C ALA A 16 34.20 -45.98 1.20
N SER A 17 33.90 -47.06 0.48
CA SER A 17 32.95 -47.09 -0.64
C SER A 17 31.50 -46.76 -0.26
N VAL A 18 31.09 -47.04 0.99
CA VAL A 18 29.76 -46.69 1.50
C VAL A 18 29.69 -45.20 1.85
N ILE A 19 30.79 -44.63 2.36
CA ILE A 19 30.90 -43.19 2.66
C ILE A 19 30.90 -42.38 1.37
N GLU A 20 31.68 -42.78 0.35
CA GLU A 20 31.70 -42.14 -0.97
C GLU A 20 30.33 -42.21 -1.65
N ARG A 21 29.69 -43.37 -1.67
CA ARG A 21 28.35 -43.54 -2.29
C ARG A 21 27.29 -42.67 -1.62
N LYS A 22 27.38 -42.47 -0.30
CA LYS A 22 26.46 -41.62 0.47
C LYS A 22 26.74 -40.13 0.26
N ALA A 23 28.01 -39.75 0.04
CA ALA A 23 28.40 -38.39 -0.34
C ALA A 23 27.92 -38.04 -1.76
N ASP A 24 28.10 -38.93 -2.74
CA ASP A 24 27.63 -38.75 -4.11
C ASP A 24 26.10 -38.65 -4.18
N THR A 25 25.38 -39.51 -3.44
CA THR A 25 23.91 -39.48 -3.40
C THR A 25 23.39 -38.17 -2.78
N ARG A 26 24.09 -37.63 -1.76
CA ARG A 26 23.74 -36.34 -1.15
C ARG A 26 24.05 -35.16 -2.07
N ALA A 27 25.16 -35.19 -2.79
CA ALA A 27 25.53 -34.14 -3.74
C ALA A 27 24.52 -34.07 -4.90
N VAL A 28 24.15 -35.23 -5.47
CA VAL A 28 23.15 -35.34 -6.55
C VAL A 28 21.76 -34.88 -6.08
N ALA A 29 21.35 -35.22 -4.84
CA ALA A 29 20.09 -34.76 -4.26
C ALA A 29 20.07 -33.24 -3.94
N SER A 30 21.21 -32.65 -3.56
CA SER A 30 21.30 -31.20 -3.36
C SER A 30 21.30 -30.42 -4.70
N ALA A 31 21.83 -31.03 -5.76
CA ALA A 31 21.86 -30.42 -7.09
C ALA A 31 20.46 -30.44 -7.74
N SER A 32 19.71 -31.55 -7.62
CA SER A 32 18.35 -31.65 -8.15
C SER A 32 17.38 -30.68 -7.44
N THR A 33 17.47 -30.55 -6.12
CA THR A 33 16.63 -29.62 -5.34
C THR A 33 16.94 -28.14 -5.61
N ALA A 34 18.16 -27.79 -5.99
CA ALA A 34 18.53 -26.43 -6.41
C ALA A 34 17.95 -26.08 -7.79
N VAL A 35 18.00 -27.01 -8.74
CA VAL A 35 17.44 -26.84 -10.10
C VAL A 35 15.91 -26.74 -10.07
N ASP A 36 15.23 -27.54 -9.25
CA ASP A 36 13.78 -27.50 -9.11
C ASP A 36 13.28 -26.24 -8.40
N ARG A 37 14.04 -25.71 -7.43
CA ARG A 37 13.76 -24.39 -6.83
C ARG A 37 13.94 -23.25 -7.83
N GLY A 38 14.98 -23.29 -8.66
CA GLY A 38 15.21 -22.30 -9.73
C GLY A 38 14.07 -22.28 -10.75
N ARG A 39 13.60 -23.47 -11.18
CA ARG A 39 12.44 -23.63 -12.07
C ARG A 39 11.14 -23.15 -11.44
N ALA A 40 10.88 -23.47 -10.17
CA ALA A 40 9.68 -23.02 -9.47
C ALA A 40 9.63 -21.49 -9.29
N VAL A 41 10.77 -20.84 -8.99
CA VAL A 41 10.89 -19.38 -8.89
C VAL A 41 10.73 -18.72 -10.27
N ALA A 42 11.38 -19.26 -11.30
CA ALA A 42 11.22 -18.78 -12.68
C ALA A 42 9.76 -18.89 -13.15
N TRP A 43 9.08 -20.00 -12.86
CA TRP A 43 7.67 -20.22 -13.23
C TRP A 43 6.70 -19.29 -12.48
N LYS A 44 7.03 -18.95 -11.23
CA LYS A 44 6.26 -18.02 -10.38
C LYS A 44 6.36 -16.57 -10.86
N ILE A 45 7.46 -16.20 -11.51
CA ILE A 45 7.68 -14.87 -12.12
C ILE A 45 7.19 -14.84 -13.58
N PHE A 46 7.33 -15.95 -14.30
CA PHE A 46 6.95 -16.06 -15.72
C PHE A 46 5.43 -15.93 -15.93
N LYS A 47 4.61 -16.60 -15.11
CA LYS A 47 3.13 -16.54 -15.22
C LYS A 47 2.55 -15.10 -15.19
N PRO A 48 2.89 -14.24 -14.20
CA PRO A 48 2.38 -12.87 -14.19
C PRO A 48 2.96 -12.02 -15.32
N ALA A 49 4.21 -12.27 -15.74
CA ALA A 49 4.82 -11.56 -16.86
C ALA A 49 4.09 -11.86 -18.19
N VAL A 50 3.74 -13.12 -18.45
CA VAL A 50 2.97 -13.53 -19.64
C VAL A 50 1.60 -12.84 -19.68
N ALA A 51 0.90 -12.75 -18.54
CA ALA A 51 -0.40 -12.09 -18.48
C ALA A 51 -0.29 -10.59 -18.81
N ILE A 52 0.73 -9.90 -18.29
CA ILE A 52 0.98 -8.48 -18.55
C ILE A 52 1.32 -8.26 -20.04
N VAL A 53 2.22 -9.07 -20.60
CA VAL A 53 2.60 -8.98 -22.01
C VAL A 53 1.41 -9.27 -22.92
N ALA A 54 0.61 -10.30 -22.61
CA ALA A 54 -0.59 -10.62 -23.36
C ALA A 54 -1.62 -9.48 -23.33
N PHE A 55 -1.80 -8.83 -22.19
CA PHE A 55 -2.69 -7.67 -22.06
C PHE A 55 -2.25 -6.50 -22.96
N PHE A 56 -0.98 -6.11 -22.91
CA PHE A 56 -0.48 -5.01 -23.74
C PHE A 56 -0.43 -5.36 -25.23
N ALA A 57 -0.13 -6.61 -25.57
CA ALA A 57 -0.20 -7.09 -26.95
C ALA A 57 -1.63 -7.04 -27.48
N LEU A 58 -2.62 -7.45 -26.66
CA LEU A 58 -4.03 -7.39 -27.04
C LEU A 58 -4.49 -5.93 -27.24
N TRP A 59 -4.08 -5.02 -26.36
CA TRP A 59 -4.37 -3.58 -26.53
C TRP A 59 -3.77 -3.04 -27.83
N GLU A 60 -2.50 -3.34 -28.13
CA GLU A 60 -1.86 -2.88 -29.36
C GLU A 60 -2.50 -3.44 -30.64
N ILE A 61 -2.87 -4.72 -30.63
CA ILE A 61 -3.34 -5.43 -31.82
C ILE A 61 -4.83 -5.16 -32.09
N ALA A 62 -5.67 -5.08 -31.06
CA ALA A 62 -7.12 -4.94 -31.22
C ALA A 62 -7.55 -3.79 -32.16
N PRO A 63 -7.07 -2.54 -32.02
CA PRO A 63 -7.43 -1.46 -32.94
C PRO A 63 -6.78 -1.62 -34.32
N ARG A 64 -5.57 -2.20 -34.39
CA ARG A 64 -4.85 -2.40 -35.67
C ARG A 64 -5.53 -3.40 -36.60
N VAL A 65 -6.19 -4.41 -36.04
CA VAL A 65 -6.93 -5.42 -36.82
C VAL A 65 -8.41 -5.06 -36.99
N GLY A 66 -8.84 -3.87 -36.52
CA GLY A 66 -10.21 -3.38 -36.65
C GLY A 66 -11.23 -4.05 -35.72
N LEU A 67 -10.79 -4.72 -34.63
CA LEU A 67 -11.69 -5.24 -33.60
C LEU A 67 -12.34 -4.12 -32.79
N VAL A 68 -11.66 -2.98 -32.68
CA VAL A 68 -12.12 -1.76 -32.01
C VAL A 68 -11.72 -0.56 -32.87
N ASP A 69 -12.51 0.50 -32.81
CA ASP A 69 -12.21 1.76 -33.50
C ASP A 69 -11.02 2.48 -32.83
N ASP A 70 -9.98 2.79 -33.62
CA ASP A 70 -8.74 3.48 -33.23
C ASP A 70 -9.02 4.84 -32.58
N VAL A 71 -10.12 5.50 -32.96
CA VAL A 71 -10.51 6.78 -32.36
C VAL A 71 -10.81 6.63 -30.86
N PHE A 72 -11.47 5.53 -30.47
CA PHE A 72 -11.87 5.30 -29.07
C PHE A 72 -10.83 4.51 -28.28
N LEU A 73 -10.10 3.61 -28.95
CA LEU A 73 -9.05 2.79 -28.34
C LEU A 73 -7.80 2.87 -29.21
N PRO A 74 -7.01 3.95 -29.10
CA PRO A 74 -5.80 4.09 -29.89
C PRO A 74 -4.78 3.01 -29.49
N PRO A 75 -3.94 2.56 -30.46
CA PRO A 75 -2.82 1.67 -30.18
C PRO A 75 -1.95 2.20 -29.05
N LEU A 76 -1.38 1.28 -28.27
CA LEU A 76 -0.49 1.60 -27.15
C LEU A 76 0.70 2.45 -27.63
N THR A 77 1.20 2.22 -28.84
CA THR A 77 2.28 3.06 -29.42
C THR A 77 1.90 4.54 -29.49
N THR A 78 0.66 4.85 -29.87
CA THR A 78 0.16 6.23 -29.99
C THR A 78 -0.06 6.85 -28.61
N VAL A 79 -0.51 6.06 -27.65
CA VAL A 79 -0.62 6.49 -26.25
C VAL A 79 0.76 6.78 -25.66
N LEU A 80 1.77 5.96 -25.96
CA LEU A 80 3.14 6.15 -25.47
C LEU A 80 3.83 7.36 -26.11
N SER A 81 3.57 7.67 -27.38
CA SER A 81 4.06 8.89 -28.01
C SER A 81 3.43 10.13 -27.37
N ALA A 82 2.11 10.13 -27.17
CA ALA A 82 1.39 11.19 -26.46
C ALA A 82 1.91 11.37 -25.02
N PHE A 83 2.15 10.27 -24.31
CA PHE A 83 2.74 10.30 -22.97
C PHE A 83 4.13 10.97 -22.98
N ARG A 84 4.99 10.61 -23.94
CA ARG A 84 6.30 11.23 -24.10
C ARG A 84 6.19 12.73 -24.39
N GLU A 85 5.26 13.14 -25.25
CA GLU A 85 5.02 14.56 -25.55
C GLU A 85 4.55 15.34 -24.32
N LEU A 86 3.63 14.77 -23.52
CA LEU A 86 3.18 15.38 -22.27
C LEU A 86 4.30 15.51 -21.22
N VAL A 87 5.22 14.54 -21.18
CA VAL A 87 6.41 14.56 -20.31
C VAL A 87 7.39 15.64 -20.78
N VAL A 88 7.77 15.62 -22.06
CA VAL A 88 8.77 16.54 -22.63
C VAL A 88 8.24 17.98 -22.65
N GLY A 89 6.96 18.17 -22.93
CA GLY A 89 6.28 19.46 -22.90
C GLY A 89 6.03 20.02 -21.49
N GLY A 90 6.37 19.27 -20.43
CA GLY A 90 6.24 19.71 -19.03
C GLY A 90 4.81 19.78 -18.49
N GLN A 91 3.79 19.58 -19.33
CA GLN A 91 2.37 19.59 -18.93
C GLN A 91 2.09 18.49 -17.90
N LEU A 92 2.66 17.30 -18.08
CA LEU A 92 2.48 16.21 -17.14
C LEU A 92 3.04 16.55 -15.75
N ALA A 93 4.21 17.20 -15.70
CA ALA A 93 4.83 17.61 -14.45
C ALA A 93 4.00 18.67 -13.71
N GLN A 94 3.38 19.62 -14.44
CA GLN A 94 2.49 20.62 -13.86
C GLN A 94 1.23 19.99 -13.25
N HIS A 95 0.57 19.10 -13.99
CA HIS A 95 -0.63 18.41 -13.51
C HIS A 95 -0.32 17.45 -12.36
N LEU A 96 0.77 16.68 -12.48
CA LEU A 96 1.26 15.81 -11.40
C LEU A 96 1.58 16.60 -10.14
N GLY A 97 2.30 17.71 -10.28
CA GLY A 97 2.65 18.59 -9.17
C GLY A 97 1.41 19.12 -8.45
N ALA A 98 0.41 19.59 -9.20
CA ALA A 98 -0.85 20.06 -8.63
C ALA A 98 -1.62 18.95 -7.89
N SER A 99 -1.67 17.73 -8.43
CA SER A 99 -2.30 16.60 -7.73
C SER A 99 -1.53 16.21 -6.48
N LEU A 100 -0.20 16.15 -6.55
CA LEU A 100 0.63 15.72 -5.43
C LEU A 100 0.58 16.73 -4.28
N THR A 101 0.60 18.04 -4.55
CA THR A 101 0.48 19.07 -3.50
C THR A 101 -0.87 19.00 -2.80
N ARG A 102 -1.97 18.84 -3.53
CA ARG A 102 -3.32 18.66 -2.95
C ARG A 102 -3.42 17.39 -2.12
N ALA A 103 -2.92 16.28 -2.64
CA ALA A 103 -2.94 14.99 -1.94
C ALA A 103 -2.15 15.08 -0.63
N LEU A 104 -0.92 15.59 -0.69
CA LEU A 104 -0.06 15.70 0.48
C LEU A 104 -0.58 16.71 1.51
N THR A 105 -1.11 17.86 1.09
CA THR A 105 -1.68 18.85 2.03
C THR A 105 -2.92 18.31 2.73
N GLY A 106 -3.89 17.76 1.98
CA GLY A 106 -5.09 17.18 2.59
C GLY A 106 -4.78 15.98 3.48
N PHE A 107 -3.85 15.13 3.05
CA PHE A 107 -3.39 14.00 3.85
C PHE A 107 -2.67 14.43 5.13
N ALA A 108 -1.78 15.42 5.06
CA ALA A 108 -1.06 15.94 6.23
C ALA A 108 -2.02 16.57 7.25
N ILE A 109 -3.01 17.33 6.79
CA ILE A 109 -4.07 17.87 7.63
C ILE A 109 -4.81 16.71 8.32
N ALA A 110 -5.27 15.72 7.57
CA ALA A 110 -5.95 14.56 8.14
C ALA A 110 -5.08 13.82 9.16
N LEU A 111 -3.79 13.64 8.91
CA LEU A 111 -2.86 12.98 9.82
C LEU A 111 -2.74 13.72 11.16
N VAL A 112 -2.57 15.05 11.10
CA VAL A 112 -2.42 15.92 12.29
C VAL A 112 -3.70 15.94 13.13
N PHE A 113 -4.88 15.83 12.52
CA PHE A 113 -6.15 15.81 13.26
C PHE A 113 -6.59 14.40 13.70
N ALA A 114 -6.52 13.42 12.81
CA ALA A 114 -7.08 12.09 13.03
C ALA A 114 -6.25 11.23 13.99
N VAL A 115 -4.91 11.37 14.02
CA VAL A 115 -4.08 10.61 14.96
C VAL A 115 -4.35 11.04 16.42
N PRO A 116 -4.27 12.33 16.79
CA PRO A 116 -4.57 12.74 18.16
C PRO A 116 -6.01 12.44 18.57
N LEU A 117 -6.97 12.67 17.68
CA LEU A 117 -8.38 12.36 17.94
C LEU A 117 -8.60 10.86 18.14
N GLY A 118 -7.98 10.03 17.30
CA GLY A 118 -8.08 8.57 17.39
C GLY A 118 -7.43 8.03 18.66
N VAL A 119 -6.30 8.61 19.07
CA VAL A 119 -5.68 8.32 20.36
C VAL A 119 -6.61 8.69 21.51
N ALA A 120 -7.22 9.88 21.48
CA ALA A 120 -8.13 10.34 22.52
C ALA A 120 -9.36 9.43 22.65
N ILE A 121 -9.98 9.03 21.54
CA ILE A 121 -11.12 8.09 21.50
C ILE A 121 -10.71 6.67 21.90
N GLY A 122 -9.49 6.25 21.55
CA GLY A 122 -8.95 4.94 21.93
C GLY A 122 -8.70 4.84 23.43
N TRP A 123 -8.22 5.94 24.05
CA TRP A 123 -7.76 5.97 25.44
C TRP A 123 -8.85 6.38 26.44
N TYR A 124 -9.70 7.36 26.11
CA TYR A 124 -10.70 7.89 27.03
C TYR A 124 -12.10 7.34 26.70
N LYS A 125 -12.62 6.49 27.59
CA LYS A 125 -13.96 5.88 27.45
C LYS A 125 -15.09 6.91 27.27
N PRO A 126 -15.16 8.02 28.02
CA PRO A 126 -16.22 9.02 27.82
C PRO A 126 -16.16 9.68 26.44
N VAL A 127 -14.96 9.95 25.93
CA VAL A 127 -14.77 10.53 24.58
C VAL A 127 -15.27 9.56 23.52
N ALA A 128 -15.02 8.26 23.71
CA ALA A 128 -15.52 7.22 22.81
C ALA A 128 -17.05 7.12 22.82
N GLU A 129 -17.68 7.11 23.98
CA GLU A 129 -19.14 7.00 24.11
C GLU A 129 -19.85 8.19 23.44
N THR A 130 -19.32 9.40 23.57
CA THR A 130 -19.87 10.61 22.94
C THR A 130 -19.66 10.64 21.42
N LEU A 131 -18.48 10.24 20.93
CA LEU A 131 -18.14 10.37 19.51
C LEU A 131 -18.55 9.15 18.67
N ASN A 132 -18.67 7.95 19.24
CA ASN A 132 -18.99 6.73 18.49
C ASN A 132 -20.21 6.86 17.55
N PRO A 133 -21.38 7.40 17.98
CA PRO A 133 -22.53 7.54 17.10
C PRO A 133 -22.23 8.43 15.88
N ILE A 134 -21.50 9.53 16.09
CA ILE A 134 -21.07 10.43 15.02
C ILE A 134 -20.12 9.69 14.07
N LEU A 135 -19.16 8.94 14.60
CA LEU A 135 -18.22 8.17 13.79
C LEU A 135 -18.92 7.11 12.93
N GLU A 136 -19.95 6.45 13.45
CA GLU A 136 -20.70 5.44 12.70
C GLU A 136 -21.45 6.04 11.51
N ILE A 137 -22.09 7.19 11.69
CA ILE A 137 -22.78 7.91 10.62
C ILE A 137 -21.78 8.32 9.53
N PHE A 138 -20.70 9.00 9.91
CA PHE A 138 -19.77 9.54 8.94
C PHE A 138 -18.88 8.46 8.29
N ARG A 139 -18.55 7.36 8.98
CA ARG A 139 -17.74 6.27 8.41
C ARG A 139 -18.43 5.59 7.22
N ASN A 140 -19.76 5.50 7.26
CA ASN A 140 -20.52 4.80 6.22
C ASN A 140 -20.83 5.69 4.99
N THR A 141 -20.52 6.98 5.08
CA THR A 141 -20.76 7.92 3.98
C THR A 141 -19.62 7.86 2.97
N ALA A 142 -19.95 7.53 1.72
CA ALA A 142 -18.97 7.53 0.64
C ALA A 142 -18.43 8.95 0.41
N ALA A 143 -17.12 9.15 0.57
CA ALA A 143 -16.47 10.46 0.39
C ALA A 143 -16.84 11.11 -0.96
N LEU A 144 -16.85 10.31 -2.04
CA LEU A 144 -17.20 10.80 -3.38
C LEU A 144 -18.61 11.40 -3.47
N ALA A 145 -19.57 10.89 -2.69
CA ALA A 145 -20.93 11.43 -2.67
C ALA A 145 -21.01 12.83 -2.03
N LEU A 146 -20.01 13.21 -1.22
CA LEU A 146 -19.93 14.53 -0.58
C LEU A 146 -19.25 15.59 -1.44
N LEU A 147 -18.67 15.22 -2.59
CA LEU A 147 -17.98 16.17 -3.46
C LEU A 147 -18.86 17.37 -3.86
N PRO A 148 -20.13 17.21 -4.28
CA PRO A 148 -21.00 18.34 -4.59
C PRO A 148 -21.28 19.23 -3.37
N VAL A 149 -21.40 18.64 -2.17
CA VAL A 149 -21.62 19.39 -0.92
C VAL A 149 -20.40 20.25 -0.59
N PHE A 150 -19.19 19.69 -0.71
CA PHE A 150 -17.96 20.45 -0.52
C PHE A 150 -17.80 21.56 -1.55
N ILE A 151 -18.16 21.32 -2.82
CA ILE A 151 -18.14 22.36 -3.85
C ILE A 151 -19.16 23.47 -3.54
N LEU A 152 -20.37 23.10 -3.08
CA LEU A 152 -21.41 24.07 -2.75
C LEU A 152 -21.00 24.99 -1.60
N ILE A 153 -20.42 24.43 -0.54
CA ILE A 153 -20.09 25.17 0.68
C ILE A 153 -18.74 25.91 0.57
N LEU A 154 -17.72 25.24 0.01
CA LEU A 154 -16.34 25.75 -0.03
C LEU A 154 -16.00 26.40 -1.38
N GLY A 155 -16.92 26.35 -2.34
CA GLY A 155 -16.72 26.83 -3.69
C GLY A 155 -15.96 25.85 -4.59
N ILE A 156 -15.95 26.18 -5.89
CA ILE A 156 -15.13 25.51 -6.89
C ILE A 156 -13.68 25.97 -6.71
N GLY A 157 -12.76 25.06 -6.41
CA GLY A 157 -11.36 25.45 -6.23
C GLY A 157 -10.52 24.40 -5.55
N GLU A 158 -9.40 24.85 -4.98
CA GLU A 158 -8.44 24.00 -4.25
C GLU A 158 -9.04 23.50 -2.93
N THR A 159 -9.74 24.37 -2.21
CA THR A 159 -10.26 24.10 -0.85
C THR A 159 -11.22 22.92 -0.82
N SER A 160 -12.17 22.82 -1.75
CA SER A 160 -13.14 21.72 -1.80
C SER A 160 -12.48 20.37 -2.07
N LYS A 161 -11.44 20.32 -2.90
CA LYS A 161 -10.68 19.10 -3.21
C LYS A 161 -9.83 18.66 -2.02
N ILE A 162 -9.13 19.60 -1.39
CA ILE A 162 -8.33 19.33 -0.19
C ILE A 162 -9.25 18.85 0.95
N ALA A 163 -10.39 19.49 1.18
CA ALA A 163 -11.35 19.09 2.20
C ALA A 163 -11.87 17.66 1.98
N LEU A 164 -12.16 17.31 0.73
CA LEU A 164 -12.57 15.96 0.39
C LEU A 164 -11.47 14.93 0.65
N VAL A 165 -10.21 15.26 0.33
CA VAL A 165 -9.05 14.41 0.68
C VAL A 165 -8.89 14.25 2.19
N VAL A 166 -9.06 15.34 2.95
CA VAL A 166 -9.03 15.32 4.42
C VAL A 166 -10.09 14.34 4.93
N TYR A 167 -11.32 14.46 4.44
CA TYR A 167 -12.42 13.59 4.83
C TYR A 167 -12.12 12.11 4.53
N ALA A 168 -11.70 11.80 3.29
CA ALA A 168 -11.39 10.43 2.88
C ALA A 168 -10.21 9.80 3.63
N SER A 169 -9.25 10.62 4.06
CA SER A 169 -8.06 10.17 4.79
C SER A 169 -8.30 10.05 6.30
N THR A 170 -9.26 10.79 6.84
CA THR A 170 -9.53 10.86 8.29
C THR A 170 -9.97 9.50 8.82
N PHE A 171 -10.93 8.83 8.19
CA PHE A 171 -11.50 7.60 8.76
C PHE A 171 -10.52 6.43 8.83
N PRO A 172 -9.74 6.09 7.78
CA PRO A 172 -8.79 4.99 7.89
C PRO A 172 -7.72 5.25 8.96
N ILE A 173 -7.21 6.49 9.09
CA ILE A 173 -6.25 6.86 10.14
C ILE A 173 -6.90 6.75 11.51
N LEU A 174 -8.06 7.37 11.68
CA LEU A 174 -8.77 7.46 12.95
C LEU A 174 -9.12 6.08 13.49
N LEU A 175 -9.75 5.23 12.67
CA LEU A 175 -10.25 3.92 13.09
C LEU A 175 -9.13 2.94 13.40
N ASN A 176 -8.06 2.94 12.60
CA ASN A 176 -6.88 2.12 12.89
C ASN A 176 -6.12 2.62 14.12
N THR A 177 -6.12 3.93 14.37
CA THR A 177 -5.53 4.50 15.60
C THR A 177 -6.33 4.07 16.83
N ILE A 178 -7.66 4.18 16.78
CA ILE A 178 -8.56 3.71 17.86
C ILE A 178 -8.35 2.21 18.11
N SER A 179 -8.32 1.41 17.05
CA SER A 179 -8.08 -0.03 17.12
C SER A 179 -6.71 -0.32 17.75
N GLY A 180 -5.64 0.30 17.25
CA GLY A 180 -4.28 0.11 17.74
C GLY A 180 -4.11 0.42 19.22
N VAL A 181 -4.79 1.45 19.73
CA VAL A 181 -4.77 1.80 21.16
C VAL A 181 -5.59 0.81 22.00
N ARG A 182 -6.74 0.33 21.50
CA ARG A 182 -7.63 -0.58 22.24
C ARG A 182 -7.17 -2.04 22.24
N THR A 183 -6.44 -2.47 21.22
CA THR A 183 -5.98 -3.86 21.08
C THR A 183 -4.61 -4.12 21.70
N VAL A 184 -4.05 -3.17 22.45
CA VAL A 184 -2.80 -3.38 23.19
C VAL A 184 -3.00 -4.51 24.21
N ASP A 185 -2.04 -5.44 24.27
CA ASP A 185 -2.11 -6.61 25.14
C ASP A 185 -2.37 -6.21 26.60
N ALA A 186 -3.46 -6.74 27.15
CA ALA A 186 -3.85 -6.51 28.52
C ALA A 186 -2.78 -6.98 29.52
N LEU A 187 -1.96 -7.99 29.16
CA LEU A 187 -0.82 -8.44 29.97
C LEU A 187 0.24 -7.35 30.09
N LEU A 188 0.65 -6.72 28.97
CA LEU A 188 1.61 -5.61 28.97
C LEU A 188 1.12 -4.46 29.84
N VAL A 189 -0.17 -4.14 29.75
CA VAL A 189 -0.80 -3.09 30.56
C VAL A 189 -0.82 -3.45 32.05
N LYS A 190 -1.20 -4.68 32.40
CA LYS A 190 -1.22 -5.17 33.79
C LYS A 190 0.18 -5.20 34.39
N SER A 191 1.17 -5.75 33.68
CA SER A 191 2.57 -5.80 34.11
C SER A 191 3.15 -4.40 34.36
N ALA A 192 2.90 -3.45 33.46
CA ALA A 192 3.34 -2.07 33.65
C ALA A 192 2.68 -1.38 34.86
N ARG A 193 1.39 -1.66 35.12
CA ARG A 193 0.72 -1.16 36.34
C ARG A 193 1.29 -1.78 37.61
N SER A 194 1.62 -3.07 37.61
CA SER A 194 2.28 -3.74 38.75
C SER A 194 3.66 -3.16 39.08
N LEU A 195 4.36 -2.60 38.09
CA LEU A 195 5.61 -1.85 38.26
C LEU A 195 5.39 -0.39 38.74
N GLY A 196 4.16 0.00 39.08
CA GLY A 196 3.83 1.33 39.60
C GLY A 196 3.84 2.44 38.55
N LEU A 197 3.73 2.13 37.25
CA LEU A 197 3.67 3.19 36.23
C LEU A 197 2.34 3.99 36.34
N PRO A 198 2.40 5.33 36.48
CA PRO A 198 1.20 6.17 36.40
C PRO A 198 0.62 6.17 34.98
N SER A 199 -0.68 6.49 34.84
CA SER A 199 -1.44 6.41 33.58
C SER A 199 -0.76 7.09 32.38
N TYR A 200 -0.12 8.25 32.58
CA TYR A 200 0.59 8.95 31.52
C TYR A 200 1.85 8.21 31.05
N ARG A 201 2.65 7.64 31.98
CA ARG A 201 3.83 6.84 31.63
C ARG A 201 3.43 5.50 31.00
N LEU A 202 2.36 4.89 31.48
CA LEU A 202 1.77 3.70 30.87
C LEU A 202 1.39 3.98 29.40
N PHE A 203 0.71 5.11 29.15
CA PHE A 203 0.36 5.52 27.80
C PHE A 203 1.58 5.70 26.90
N GLN A 204 2.56 6.50 27.33
CA GLN A 204 3.73 6.83 26.50
C GLN A 204 4.70 5.68 26.27
N LYS A 205 4.91 4.81 27.28
CA LYS A 205 5.94 3.77 27.23
C LYS A 205 5.42 2.41 26.77
N VAL A 206 4.12 2.16 26.87
CA VAL A 206 3.54 0.85 26.55
C VAL A 206 2.54 0.96 25.42
N ILE A 207 1.53 1.82 25.59
CA ILE A 207 0.37 1.84 24.69
C ILE A 207 0.71 2.49 23.36
N LEU A 208 1.28 3.70 23.38
CA LEU A 208 1.63 4.42 22.15
C LEU A 208 2.62 3.61 21.30
N PRO A 209 3.74 3.07 21.83
CA PRO A 209 4.66 2.24 21.03
C PRO A 209 4.01 0.96 20.50
N ALA A 210 3.13 0.31 21.26
CA ALA A 210 2.42 -0.89 20.82
C ALA A 210 1.37 -0.59 19.73
N ALA A 211 0.76 0.61 19.74
CA ALA A 211 -0.25 1.04 18.78
C ALA A 211 0.35 1.53 17.45
N VAL A 212 1.61 2.01 17.45
CA VAL A 212 2.30 2.59 16.28
C VAL A 212 2.16 1.74 15.01
N PRO A 213 2.39 0.41 14.99
CA PRO A 213 2.27 -0.39 13.78
C PRO A 213 0.86 -0.38 13.17
N THR A 214 -0.17 -0.39 14.02
CA THR A 214 -1.57 -0.32 13.57
C THR A 214 -1.92 1.09 13.08
N ILE A 215 -1.43 2.14 13.75
CA ILE A 215 -1.55 3.53 13.28
C ILE A 215 -0.96 3.65 11.87
N PHE A 216 0.24 3.11 11.63
CA PHE A 216 0.86 3.11 10.29
C PHE A 216 0.06 2.35 9.24
N THR A 217 -0.61 1.27 9.63
CA THR A 217 -1.53 0.56 8.74
C THR A 217 -2.67 1.49 8.29
N GLY A 218 -3.25 2.26 9.22
CA GLY A 218 -4.25 3.29 8.91
C GLY A 218 -3.74 4.42 8.02
N ILE A 219 -2.54 4.93 8.32
CA ILE A 219 -1.84 5.95 7.52
C ILE A 219 -1.69 5.47 6.08
N ARG A 220 -1.25 4.21 5.88
CA ARG A 220 -1.10 3.61 4.55
C ARG A 220 -2.44 3.49 3.82
N MET A 221 -3.48 3.02 4.50
CA MET A 221 -4.82 2.91 3.90
C MET A 221 -5.37 4.28 3.48
N ALA A 222 -5.20 5.30 4.34
CA ALA A 222 -5.62 6.67 4.04
C ALA A 222 -4.84 7.31 2.89
N ALA A 223 -3.55 7.00 2.78
CA ALA A 223 -2.72 7.51 1.72
C ALA A 223 -3.11 6.89 0.35
N ALA A 224 -3.56 5.63 0.33
CA ALA A 224 -4.14 5.04 -0.89
C ALA A 224 -5.51 5.64 -1.23
N SER A 225 -6.39 5.84 -0.23
CA SER A 225 -7.71 6.43 -0.46
C SER A 225 -7.65 7.91 -0.87
N SER A 226 -6.68 8.67 -0.36
CA SER A 226 -6.49 10.09 -0.69
C SER A 226 -6.24 10.31 -2.17
N ILE A 227 -5.39 9.49 -2.79
CA ILE A 227 -5.10 9.56 -4.22
C ILE A 227 -6.35 9.25 -5.04
N LEU A 228 -7.02 8.13 -4.74
CA LEU A 228 -8.20 7.69 -5.47
C LEU A 228 -9.32 8.75 -5.44
N VAL A 229 -9.59 9.29 -4.25
CA VAL A 229 -10.63 10.30 -4.07
C VAL A 229 -10.23 11.63 -4.71
N LEU A 230 -8.96 12.04 -4.60
CA LEU A 230 -8.48 13.25 -5.23
C LEU A 230 -8.64 13.22 -6.74
N ILE A 231 -8.30 12.10 -7.39
CA ILE A 231 -8.43 11.98 -8.85
C ILE A 231 -9.88 12.23 -9.27
N ALA A 232 -10.84 11.58 -8.60
CA ALA A 232 -12.26 11.80 -8.87
C ALA A 232 -12.68 13.25 -8.59
N ALA A 233 -12.13 13.88 -7.54
CA ALA A 233 -12.37 15.28 -7.23
C ALA A 233 -11.84 16.23 -8.32
N GLU A 234 -10.69 15.91 -8.91
CA GLU A 234 -10.08 16.69 -9.97
C GLU A 234 -10.85 16.58 -11.29
N MET A 235 -11.54 15.46 -11.52
CA MET A 235 -12.41 15.30 -12.68
C MET A 235 -13.62 16.26 -12.64
N VAL A 236 -14.00 16.75 -11.46
CA VAL A 236 -15.15 17.63 -11.25
C VAL A 236 -14.69 19.02 -10.79
N GLY A 237 -14.36 19.89 -11.73
CA GLY A 237 -14.10 21.31 -11.45
C GLY A 237 -12.68 21.64 -10.97
N ALA A 238 -11.66 20.90 -11.42
CA ALA A 238 -10.27 21.37 -11.37
C ALA A 238 -9.86 22.14 -12.63
N LYS A 239 -8.81 22.94 -12.50
CA LYS A 239 -8.13 23.65 -13.62
C LYS A 239 -6.75 23.07 -13.94
N ALA A 240 -6.29 22.14 -13.11
CA ALA A 240 -5.02 21.44 -13.22
C ALA A 240 -5.11 20.17 -12.37
N GLY A 241 -4.35 19.13 -12.69
CA GLY A 241 -4.35 17.85 -11.98
C GLY A 241 -4.41 16.69 -12.95
N LEU A 242 -4.05 15.50 -12.51
CA LEU A 242 -4.12 14.30 -13.35
C LEU A 242 -5.57 13.93 -13.69
N GLY A 243 -6.50 14.07 -12.73
CA GLY A 243 -7.93 13.87 -13.01
C GLY A 243 -8.49 14.91 -13.98
N TYR A 244 -8.01 16.16 -13.88
CA TYR A 244 -8.33 17.22 -14.84
C TYR A 244 -7.80 16.91 -16.23
N LEU A 245 -6.55 16.46 -16.35
CA LEU A 245 -5.93 16.12 -17.63
C LEU A 245 -6.76 15.05 -18.37
N ILE A 246 -7.21 14.02 -17.65
CA ILE A 246 -8.06 12.96 -18.22
C ILE A 246 -9.37 13.56 -18.75
N THR A 247 -10.12 14.26 -17.91
CA THR A 247 -11.42 14.82 -18.31
C THR A 247 -11.26 15.86 -19.42
N ALA A 248 -10.25 16.72 -19.36
CA ALA A 248 -9.98 17.73 -20.39
C ALA A 248 -9.60 17.07 -21.72
N SER A 249 -8.73 16.07 -21.73
CA SER A 249 -8.39 15.33 -22.94
C SER A 249 -9.58 14.57 -23.51
N GLN A 250 -10.42 13.98 -22.65
CA GLN A 250 -11.66 13.32 -23.05
C GLN A 250 -12.63 14.30 -23.74
N LEU A 251 -12.89 15.46 -23.12
CA LEU A 251 -13.82 16.47 -23.64
C LEU A 251 -13.33 17.12 -24.95
N ASN A 252 -12.01 17.16 -25.17
CA ASN A 252 -11.40 17.67 -26.41
C ASN A 252 -11.14 16.57 -27.45
N PHE A 253 -11.64 15.34 -27.25
CA PHE A 253 -11.39 14.18 -28.12
C PHE A 253 -9.89 13.87 -28.34
N GLN A 254 -9.03 14.27 -27.42
CA GLN A 254 -7.61 13.92 -27.42
C GLN A 254 -7.42 12.59 -26.68
N ILE A 255 -8.00 11.52 -27.23
CA ILE A 255 -8.07 10.20 -26.59
C ILE A 255 -6.68 9.63 -26.26
N PRO A 256 -5.62 9.78 -27.10
CA PRO A 256 -4.27 9.39 -26.70
C PRO A 256 -3.76 10.08 -25.42
N ASN A 257 -4.03 11.38 -25.26
CA ASN A 257 -3.64 12.16 -24.07
C ASN A 257 -4.42 11.71 -22.84
N MET A 258 -5.70 11.35 -23.00
CA MET A 258 -6.53 10.80 -21.93
C MET A 258 -5.94 9.50 -21.37
N TYR A 259 -5.61 8.54 -22.24
CA TYR A 259 -4.98 7.28 -21.84
C TYR A 259 -3.58 7.50 -21.27
N ALA A 260 -2.80 8.44 -21.80
CA ALA A 260 -1.51 8.82 -21.23
C ALA A 260 -1.67 9.35 -19.79
N GLY A 261 -2.70 10.14 -19.52
CA GLY A 261 -3.07 10.57 -18.16
C GLY A 261 -3.41 9.40 -17.23
N ILE A 262 -4.17 8.41 -17.72
CA ILE A 262 -4.52 7.18 -16.96
C ILE A 262 -3.25 6.37 -16.62
N ILE A 263 -2.33 6.24 -17.58
CA ILE A 263 -1.02 5.58 -17.35
C ILE A 263 -0.22 6.35 -16.30
N ALA A 264 -0.18 7.69 -16.38
CA ALA A 264 0.50 8.53 -15.40
C ALA A 264 -0.03 8.30 -13.98
N ILE A 265 -1.35 8.30 -13.81
CA ILE A 265 -2.01 8.00 -12.52
C ILE A 265 -1.60 6.62 -12.01
N SER A 266 -1.60 5.61 -12.88
CA SER A 266 -1.24 4.25 -12.52
C SER A 266 0.21 4.16 -12.03
N ILE A 267 1.13 4.84 -12.71
CA ILE A 267 2.54 4.94 -12.30
C ILE A 267 2.65 5.62 -10.94
N VAL A 268 1.99 6.77 -10.76
CA VAL A 268 2.02 7.53 -9.50
C VAL A 268 1.47 6.72 -8.34
N GLY A 269 0.33 6.04 -8.53
CA GLY A 269 -0.26 5.17 -7.52
C GLY A 269 0.65 4.02 -7.13
N LEU A 270 1.31 3.37 -8.11
CA LEU A 270 2.28 2.31 -7.87
C LEU A 270 3.51 2.80 -7.09
N VAL A 271 4.10 3.91 -7.52
CA VAL A 271 5.26 4.53 -6.86
C VAL A 271 4.91 4.91 -5.43
N PHE A 272 3.78 5.57 -5.22
CA PHE A 272 3.36 6.03 -3.90
C PHE A 272 3.05 4.86 -2.96
N ASN A 273 2.34 3.84 -3.41
CA ASN A 273 2.13 2.61 -2.63
C ASN A 273 3.45 1.90 -2.32
N GLY A 274 4.39 1.85 -3.27
CA GLY A 274 5.73 1.28 -3.05
C GLY A 274 6.53 2.02 -1.97
N ILE A 275 6.48 3.36 -1.97
CA ILE A 275 7.10 4.19 -0.93
C ILE A 275 6.48 3.86 0.43
N LEU A 276 5.15 3.84 0.54
CA LEU A 276 4.46 3.56 1.80
C LEU A 276 4.78 2.17 2.35
N VAL A 277 4.78 1.14 1.51
CA VAL A 277 5.17 -0.23 1.90
C VAL A 277 6.60 -0.27 2.42
N THR A 278 7.51 0.46 1.77
CA THR A 278 8.92 0.49 2.17
C THR A 278 9.09 1.20 3.52
N VAL A 279 8.38 2.31 3.73
CA VAL A 279 8.35 3.03 5.01
C VAL A 279 7.76 2.15 6.11
N GLU A 280 6.64 1.48 5.86
CA GLU A 280 6.02 0.55 6.79
C GLU A 280 7.00 -0.54 7.22
N ARG A 281 7.62 -1.24 6.25
CA ARG A 281 8.58 -2.32 6.53
C ARG A 281 9.78 -1.85 7.35
N ARG A 282 10.22 -0.60 7.17
CA ARG A 282 11.36 -0.04 7.93
C ARG A 282 10.98 0.28 9.38
N LEU A 283 9.74 0.75 9.60
CA LEU A 283 9.25 1.11 10.94
C LEU A 283 8.70 -0.09 11.71
N SER A 284 8.19 -1.10 11.02
CA SER A 284 7.64 -2.32 11.59
C SER A 284 8.68 -3.44 11.77
N ARG A 285 9.99 -3.17 11.65
CA ARG A 285 11.06 -4.18 11.81
C ARG A 285 11.03 -4.92 13.15
N TRP A 286 10.36 -4.35 14.14
CA TRP A 286 10.21 -4.90 15.49
C TRP A 286 9.01 -5.85 15.63
N ARG A 287 8.14 -5.96 14.60
CA ARG A 287 7.09 -6.97 14.57
C ARG A 287 7.74 -8.35 14.39
N VAL A 288 7.80 -9.12 15.47
CA VAL A 288 7.92 -10.58 15.38
C VAL A 288 6.68 -11.06 14.64
N SER A 289 6.86 -11.60 13.44
CA SER A 289 5.75 -12.12 12.64
C SER A 289 4.99 -13.19 13.41
N GLN A 290 3.68 -13.00 13.58
CA GLN A 290 2.74 -14.11 13.73
C GLN A 290 2.25 -14.53 12.35
#